data_AF-A0A7S2I3I8-F1
#
_entry.id   AF-A0A7S2I3I8-F1
#
_cell.length_a   1.000
_cell.length_b   1.000
_cell.length_c   1.000
_cell.angle_alpha   90.00
_cell.angle_beta   90.00
_cell.angle_gamma   90.00
#
_symmetry.space_group_name_H-M   'P 1'
#
loop_
_entity.id
_entity.type
_entity.pdbx_description
1 polymer ?
#
loop_
_entity_poly.entity_id
_entity_poly.type
_entity_poly.pdbx_seq_one_letter_code
_entity_poly.pdbx_strand_id
1 'polypeptide(L)'
;IKAAMCLERRTLLPTAHFENLNAKVDLANGPFFVHGAAAEWPAPAHGGPRIAGVSSFGIGGANVHMVLQEPPPLPAGEAAADLTCIMPCHREAHVITLSAKSADSLSRLASGLADFLEAGLAADK
;
A
#
# COMPACT_ATOMS: atom_id res chain seq x y z
N ILE A 1 0.32 9.12 -1.68
CA ILE A 1 -0.27 7.83 -2.16
C ILE A 1 0.79 6.90 -2.74
N LYS A 2 1.46 7.22 -3.88
CA LYS A 2 2.48 6.35 -4.51
C LYS A 2 3.46 5.73 -3.50
N ALA A 3 4.14 6.54 -2.70
CA ALA A 3 5.12 6.06 -1.71
C ALA A 3 4.51 5.11 -0.67
N ALA A 4 3.32 5.41 -0.14
CA ALA A 4 2.63 4.54 0.81
C ALA A 4 2.26 3.18 0.18
N MET A 5 1.73 3.19 -1.04
CA MET A 5 1.43 1.95 -1.78
C MET A 5 2.69 1.13 -2.08
N CYS A 6 3.81 1.78 -2.40
CA CYS A 6 5.09 1.10 -2.62
C CYS A 6 5.61 0.42 -1.35
N LEU A 7 5.44 1.06 -0.18
CA LEU A 7 5.80 0.48 1.12
C LEU A 7 4.88 -0.71 1.46
N GLU A 8 3.56 -0.53 1.36
CA GLU A 8 2.56 -1.57 1.62
C GLU A 8 2.78 -2.81 0.74
N ARG A 9 2.94 -2.60 -0.57
CA ARG A 9 3.09 -3.67 -1.57
C ARG A 9 4.53 -4.11 -1.78
N ARG A 10 5.47 -3.51 -1.05
CA ARG A 10 6.91 -3.84 -1.10
C ARG A 10 7.47 -3.86 -2.52
N THR A 11 6.99 -2.94 -3.36
CA THR A 11 7.28 -2.87 -4.79
C THR A 11 7.62 -1.43 -5.18
N LEU A 12 8.71 -1.26 -5.92
CA LEU A 12 9.10 0.01 -6.51
C LEU A 12 8.47 0.13 -7.90
N LEU A 13 7.68 1.18 -8.10
CA LEU A 13 7.00 1.45 -9.36
C LEU A 13 7.88 2.27 -10.31
N PRO A 14 7.81 2.00 -11.63
CA PRO A 14 8.55 2.77 -12.61
C PRO A 14 8.11 4.24 -12.63
N THR A 15 9.00 5.10 -13.09
CA THR A 15 8.70 6.50 -13.39
C THR A 15 8.18 6.59 -14.81
N ALA A 16 6.93 7.02 -14.98
CA ALA A 16 6.32 7.13 -16.30
C ALA A 16 7.12 8.08 -17.20
N HIS A 17 7.24 7.73 -18.48
CA HIS A 17 7.96 8.50 -19.51
C HIS A 17 9.45 8.75 -19.21
N PHE A 18 10.06 7.94 -18.33
CA PHE A 18 11.49 7.99 -18.10
C PHE A 18 12.22 7.03 -19.02
N GLU A 19 12.93 7.57 -20.01
CA GLU A 19 13.80 6.80 -20.92
C GLU A 19 15.28 7.13 -20.68
N ASN A 20 15.60 8.42 -20.56
CA ASN A 20 16.96 8.90 -20.40
C ASN A 20 17.02 9.98 -19.31
N LEU A 21 18.12 10.02 -18.56
CA LEU A 21 18.36 11.06 -17.57
C LEU A 21 18.59 12.43 -18.24
N ASN A 22 18.03 13.48 -17.66
CA ASN A 22 18.30 14.85 -18.12
C ASN A 22 19.80 15.17 -17.96
N ALA A 23 20.46 15.62 -19.03
CA ALA A 23 21.89 15.93 -19.04
C ALA A 23 22.33 17.00 -18.03
N LYS A 24 21.39 17.80 -17.50
CA LYS A 24 21.65 18.79 -16.44
C LYS A 24 21.65 18.20 -15.02
N VAL A 25 21.30 16.92 -14.87
CA VAL A 25 21.22 16.24 -13.58
C VAL A 25 22.33 15.21 -13.51
N ASP A 26 23.25 15.37 -12.56
CA ASP A 26 24.27 14.37 -12.25
C ASP A 26 23.76 13.46 -11.13
N LEU A 27 23.44 12.21 -11.48
CA LEU A 27 23.15 11.14 -10.51
C LEU A 27 24.31 10.16 -10.38
N ALA A 28 25.30 10.19 -11.27
CA ALA A 28 26.38 9.21 -11.30
C ALA A 28 27.28 9.32 -10.06
N ASN A 29 27.40 10.53 -9.51
CA ASN A 29 28.20 10.80 -8.31
C ASN A 29 27.37 10.85 -7.02
N GLY A 30 26.11 10.38 -7.03
CA GLY A 30 25.20 10.46 -5.89
C GLY A 30 24.58 9.12 -5.51
N PRO A 31 23.86 9.06 -4.36
CA PRO A 31 23.20 7.84 -3.89
C PRO A 31 21.86 7.57 -4.59
N PHE A 32 21.49 8.38 -5.59
CA PHE A 32 20.16 8.37 -6.20
C PHE A 32 20.20 7.81 -7.61
N PHE A 33 19.12 7.16 -7.99
CA PHE A 33 18.88 6.69 -9.34
C PHE A 33 17.37 6.74 -9.62
N VAL A 34 16.99 6.73 -10.90
CA VAL A 34 15.57 6.75 -11.29
C VAL A 34 15.12 5.32 -11.59
N HIS A 35 14.00 4.91 -11.01
CA HIS A 35 13.40 3.61 -11.31
C HIS A 35 12.70 3.63 -12.67
N GLY A 36 13.26 2.91 -13.65
CA GLY A 36 12.69 2.76 -15.00
C GLY A 36 11.79 1.52 -15.17
N ALA A 37 11.88 0.54 -14.27
CA ALA A 37 11.07 -0.68 -14.30
C ALA A 37 10.48 -0.99 -12.93
N ALA A 38 9.37 -1.75 -12.92
CA ALA A 38 8.84 -2.27 -11.67
C ALA A 38 9.80 -3.32 -11.09
N ALA A 39 10.06 -3.24 -9.79
CA ALA A 39 10.94 -4.18 -9.10
C ALA A 39 10.45 -4.41 -7.67
N GLU A 40 10.78 -5.55 -7.09
CA GLU A 40 10.64 -5.74 -5.66
C GLU A 40 11.46 -4.67 -4.91
N TRP A 41 10.90 -4.14 -3.83
CA TRP A 41 11.64 -3.30 -2.91
C TRP A 41 12.30 -4.22 -1.87
N PRO A 42 13.60 -4.50 -1.91
CA PRO A 42 14.21 -5.40 -0.94
C PRO A 42 14.15 -4.82 0.47
N ALA A 43 14.08 -5.69 1.48
CA ALA A 43 14.28 -5.28 2.86
C ALA A 43 15.72 -4.74 3.04
N PRO A 44 15.93 -3.70 3.86
CA PRO A 44 17.26 -3.20 4.14
C PRO A 44 18.19 -4.26 4.75
N ALA A 45 19.42 -4.36 4.27
CA ALA A 45 20.40 -5.38 4.71
C ALA A 45 20.74 -5.31 6.21
N HIS A 46 20.54 -4.16 6.85
CA HIS A 46 20.76 -3.95 8.28
C HIS A 46 19.56 -4.36 9.15
N GLY A 47 18.50 -4.95 8.56
CA GLY A 47 17.31 -5.40 9.29
C GLY A 47 16.36 -4.28 9.72
N GLY A 48 16.54 -3.06 9.21
CA GLY A 48 15.65 -1.92 9.45
C GLY A 48 14.42 -1.93 8.53
N PRO A 49 13.46 -1.03 8.77
CA PRO A 49 12.28 -0.89 7.92
C PRO A 49 12.61 -0.21 6.59
N ARG A 50 11.82 -0.49 5.54
CA ARG A 50 11.81 0.34 4.33
C ARG A 50 11.37 1.76 4.66
N ILE A 51 12.08 2.75 4.11
CA ILE A 51 11.82 4.17 4.33
C ILE A 51 11.70 4.87 2.96
N ALA A 52 10.71 5.74 2.83
CA ALA A 52 10.47 6.56 1.65
C ALA A 52 10.49 8.05 2.01
N GLY A 53 11.22 8.86 1.24
CA GLY A 53 11.12 10.31 1.27
C GLY A 53 10.11 10.81 0.24
N VAL A 54 9.27 11.77 0.62
CA VAL A 54 8.35 12.46 -0.28
C VAL A 54 8.55 13.96 -0.17
N SER A 55 8.92 14.60 -1.27
CA SER A 55 9.12 16.05 -1.34
C SER A 55 8.05 16.70 -2.22
N SER A 56 7.61 17.89 -1.84
CA SER A 56 6.74 18.76 -2.63
C SER A 56 7.28 20.18 -2.60
N PHE A 57 7.46 20.78 -3.78
CA PHE A 57 8.00 22.13 -3.95
C PHE A 57 6.97 23.00 -4.67
N GLY A 58 6.40 23.98 -3.97
CA GLY A 58 5.43 24.91 -4.54
C GLY A 58 6.11 26.09 -5.23
N ILE A 59 5.53 26.57 -6.33
CA ILE A 59 6.06 27.71 -7.10
C ILE A 59 6.21 29.00 -6.26
N GLY A 60 5.37 29.18 -5.24
CA GLY A 60 5.45 30.30 -4.29
C GLY A 60 6.52 30.13 -3.20
N GLY A 61 7.34 29.08 -3.26
CA GLY A 61 8.41 28.82 -2.29
C GLY A 61 8.01 27.98 -1.07
N ALA A 62 6.74 27.61 -0.94
CA ALA A 62 6.28 26.70 0.12
C ALA A 62 6.74 25.27 -0.18
N ASN A 63 7.56 24.72 0.71
CA ASN A 63 8.18 23.40 0.55
C ASN A 63 7.77 22.47 1.70
N VAL A 64 7.52 21.21 1.39
CA VAL A 64 7.20 20.17 2.38
C VAL A 64 8.02 18.92 2.07
N HIS A 65 8.54 18.29 3.11
CA HIS A 65 9.18 16.99 3.03
C HIS A 65 8.62 16.06 4.10
N MET A 66 8.33 14.81 3.73
CA MET A 66 7.84 13.78 4.64
C MET A 66 8.69 12.53 4.51
N VAL A 67 8.98 11.91 5.64
CA VAL A 67 9.61 10.60 5.73
C VAL A 67 8.53 9.60 6.16
N LEU A 68 8.36 8.55 5.36
CA LEU A 68 7.41 7.48 5.60
C LEU A 68 8.18 6.19 5.88
N GLN A 69 7.72 5.43 6.86
CA GLN A 69 8.28 4.13 7.20
C GLN A 69 7.23 3.05 6.96
N GLU A 70 7.64 1.86 6.50
CA GLU A 70 6.73 0.71 6.50
C GLU A 70 6.27 0.38 7.95
N PRO A 71 5.02 -0.11 8.11
CA PRO A 71 4.53 -0.49 9.43
C PRO A 71 5.34 -1.68 9.98
N PRO A 72 5.40 -1.86 11.31
CA PRO A 72 5.96 -3.07 11.89
C PRO A 72 5.23 -4.31 11.34
N PRO A 73 5.91 -5.48 11.30
CA PRO A 73 5.24 -6.71 10.93
C PRO A 73 4.03 -6.92 11.82
N LEU A 74 2.88 -7.21 11.20
CA LEU A 74 1.71 -7.65 11.94
C LEU A 74 2.10 -8.91 12.73
N PRO A 75 1.71 -9.02 14.01
CA PRO A 75 1.96 -10.22 14.79
C PRO A 75 1.47 -11.44 14.02
N ALA A 76 2.37 -12.37 13.71
CA ALA A 76 2.04 -13.66 13.13
C ALA A 76 1.29 -14.49 14.18
N GLY A 77 0.02 -14.18 14.42
CA GLY A 77 -0.73 -14.79 15.50
C GLY A 77 -2.10 -14.21 15.78
N GLU A 78 -2.36 -12.91 15.67
CA GLU A 78 -3.65 -12.38 16.17
C GLU A 78 -4.81 -12.43 15.17
N ALA A 79 -4.54 -12.64 13.87
CA ALA A 79 -5.60 -12.88 12.89
C ALA A 79 -6.22 -14.30 12.97
N ALA A 80 -5.62 -15.22 13.73
CA ALA A 80 -6.14 -16.58 13.89
C ALA A 80 -6.06 -17.15 15.32
N ALA A 81 -5.21 -16.63 16.21
CA ALA A 81 -5.02 -17.18 17.57
C ALA A 81 -5.86 -16.47 18.66
N ASP A 82 -6.48 -15.32 18.37
CA ASP A 82 -7.50 -14.72 19.24
C ASP A 82 -8.94 -15.05 18.78
N LEU A 83 -9.08 -16.19 18.08
CA LEU A 83 -10.33 -16.95 18.03
C LEU A 83 -10.51 -17.82 19.29
N THR A 84 -9.65 -17.66 20.30
CA THR A 84 -9.88 -18.16 21.66
C THR A 84 -10.86 -17.29 22.44
N CYS A 85 -11.92 -16.85 21.76
CA CYS A 85 -13.23 -16.97 22.38
C CYS A 85 -13.30 -18.37 23.02
N ILE A 86 -13.54 -18.43 24.33
CA ILE A 86 -13.72 -19.69 25.10
C ILE A 86 -15.02 -20.41 24.66
N MET A 87 -15.56 -20.04 23.50
CA MET A 87 -16.72 -20.58 22.83
C MET A 87 -16.40 -20.61 21.33
N PRO A 88 -16.67 -21.71 20.60
CA PRO A 88 -16.47 -21.73 19.17
C PRO A 88 -17.31 -20.62 18.55
N CYS A 89 -16.69 -19.59 17.99
CA CYS A 89 -17.37 -18.58 17.18
C CYS A 89 -17.70 -19.16 15.79
N HIS A 90 -18.35 -20.32 15.78
CA HIS A 90 -18.96 -20.93 14.62
C HIS A 90 -20.36 -20.32 14.45
N ARG A 91 -20.42 -19.08 13.96
CA ARG A 91 -21.63 -18.65 13.25
C ARG A 91 -21.40 -18.90 11.77
N GLU A 92 -22.24 -19.75 11.19
CA GLU A 92 -22.24 -20.01 9.74
C GLU A 92 -22.52 -18.73 8.91
N ALA A 93 -23.14 -17.72 9.52
CA ALA A 93 -23.44 -16.45 8.87
C ALA A 93 -23.11 -15.24 9.77
N HIS A 94 -22.47 -14.24 9.16
CA HIS A 94 -22.23 -12.93 9.75
C HIS A 94 -23.13 -11.89 9.07
N VAL A 95 -23.68 -10.97 9.85
CA VAL A 95 -24.46 -9.84 9.30
C VAL A 95 -23.49 -8.74 8.90
N ILE A 96 -23.46 -8.41 7.62
CA ILE A 96 -22.72 -7.26 7.10
C ILE A 96 -23.70 -6.12 6.85
N THR A 97 -23.63 -5.08 7.68
CA THR A 97 -24.52 -3.91 7.57
C THR A 97 -23.95 -2.91 6.58
N LEU A 98 -24.75 -2.53 5.58
CA LEU A 98 -24.41 -1.50 4.60
C LEU A 98 -25.35 -0.30 4.74
N SER A 99 -24.81 0.89 4.54
CA SER A 99 -25.61 2.12 4.48
C SER A 99 -24.99 3.09 3.47
N ALA A 100 -25.83 3.89 2.83
CA ALA A 100 -25.41 4.95 1.93
C ALA A 100 -26.48 6.04 1.87
N LYS A 101 -26.09 7.24 1.41
CA LYS A 101 -26.97 8.42 1.34
C LYS A 101 -28.17 8.26 0.38
N SER A 102 -28.06 7.38 -0.63
CA SER A 102 -29.11 7.10 -1.59
C SER A 102 -29.18 5.61 -1.92
N ALA A 103 -30.33 5.15 -2.43
CA ALA A 103 -30.53 3.77 -2.85
C ALA A 103 -29.53 3.33 -3.93
N ASP A 104 -29.23 4.21 -4.89
CA ASP A 104 -28.23 3.96 -5.94
C ASP A 104 -26.82 3.78 -5.36
N SER A 105 -26.40 4.65 -4.42
CA SER A 105 -25.09 4.48 -3.76
C SER A 105 -25.03 3.21 -2.90
N LEU A 106 -26.14 2.80 -2.27
CA LEU A 106 -26.21 1.55 -1.52
C LEU A 106 -26.05 0.34 -2.45
N SER A 107 -26.70 0.36 -3.61
CA SER A 107 -26.57 -0.70 -4.61
C SER A 107 -25.12 -0.83 -5.10
N ARG A 108 -24.45 0.29 -5.39
CA ARG A 108 -23.04 0.27 -5.82
C ARG A 108 -22.10 -0.25 -4.73
N LEU A 109 -22.33 0.14 -3.47
CA LEU A 109 -21.54 -0.34 -2.34
C LEU A 109 -21.70 -1.85 -2.15
N ALA A 110 -22.92 -2.36 -2.27
CA ALA A 110 -23.21 -3.78 -2.16
C ALA A 110 -22.52 -4.58 -3.28
N SER A 111 -22.61 -4.13 -4.53
CA SER A 111 -21.93 -4.77 -5.66
C SER A 111 -20.40 -4.73 -5.50
N GLY A 112 -19.83 -3.58 -5.14
CA GLY A 112 -18.38 -3.48 -4.95
C GLY A 112 -17.85 -4.34 -3.80
N LEU A 113 -18.64 -4.51 -2.74
CA LEU A 113 -18.29 -5.46 -1.67
C LEU A 113 -18.34 -6.91 -2.14
N ALA A 114 -19.38 -7.29 -2.91
CA ALA A 114 -19.49 -8.64 -3.47
C ALA A 114 -18.27 -8.96 -4.35
N ASP A 115 -17.92 -8.06 -5.29
CA ASP A 115 -16.76 -8.21 -6.17
C ASP A 115 -15.45 -8.35 -5.37
N PHE A 116 -15.28 -7.54 -4.32
CA PHE A 116 -14.11 -7.60 -3.45
C PHE A 116 -13.98 -8.94 -2.72
N LEU A 117 -15.09 -9.45 -2.15
CA LEU A 117 -15.10 -10.73 -1.44
C LEU A 117 -14.82 -11.90 -2.38
N GLU A 118 -15.38 -11.89 -3.58
CA GLU A 118 -15.11 -12.91 -4.61
C GLU A 118 -13.64 -12.91 -5.04
N ALA A 119 -13.05 -11.73 -5.24
CA ALA A 119 -11.63 -11.60 -5.59
C ALA A 119 -10.71 -12.10 -4.46
N GLY A 120 -11.04 -11.81 -3.20
CA GLY A 120 -10.28 -12.28 -2.04
C GLY A 120 -10.31 -13.82 -1.89
N LEU A 121 -11.48 -14.43 -2.05
CA LEU A 121 -11.63 -15.89 -2.01
C LEU A 121 -10.87 -16.62 -3.13
N ALA A 122 -10.65 -15.95 -4.27
CA ALA A 122 -9.86 -16.50 -5.36
C ALA A 122 -8.34 -16.39 -5.14
N ALA A 123 -7.88 -15.40 -4.37
CA ALA A 123 -6.47 -15.18 -4.08
C ALA A 123 -5.91 -16.09 -2.97
N ASP A 124 -6.79 -16.60 -2.09
CA ASP A 124 -6.45 -17.55 -1.01
C ASP A 124 -6.45 -19.03 -1.45
N LYS A 125 -6.80 -19.33 -2.70
CA LYS A 125 -6.73 -20.68 -3.31
C LYS A 125 -5.44 -20.89 -4.09
#